data_AF-A0A367IQ72-F1
#
_entry.id   AF-A0A367IQ72-F1
#
_cell.length_a   1.000
_cell.length_b   1.000
_cell.length_c   1.000
_cell.angle_alpha   90.00
_cell.angle_beta   90.00
_cell.angle_gamma   90.00
#
_symmetry.space_group_name_H-M   'P 1'
#
loop_
_entity.id
_entity.type
_entity.pdbx_description
1 polymer ?
#
loop_
_entity_poly.entity_id
_entity_poly.type
_entity_poly.pdbx_seq_one_letter_code
_entity_poly.pdbx_strand_id
1 'polypeptide(L)'
;ALPEDTQIFMLDGGIHNYLEWWSSHEAANKDEQQPIWQGKNYVFDARQSLAVSDTGIASQCERCHKPWDQYKKCASKNCHLLVLHCDECSPDAIAYCCSKCQEGQLTGLCLCEEQRRIEEHKLITVT
;
A
#
# COMPACT_ATOMS: atom_id res chain seq x y z
N ALA A 1 -20.59 12.58 -18.47
CA ALA A 1 -21.23 12.75 -17.14
C ALA A 1 -21.97 11.47 -16.81
N LEU A 2 -22.08 11.10 -15.53
CA LEU A 2 -22.86 9.93 -15.12
C LEU A 2 -24.35 10.17 -15.40
N PRO A 3 -25.14 9.12 -15.67
CA PRO A 3 -26.60 9.20 -15.81
C PRO A 3 -27.28 9.85 -14.58
N GLU A 4 -28.42 10.51 -14.79
CA GLU A 4 -29.15 11.26 -13.75
C GLU A 4 -29.74 10.34 -12.65
N ASP A 5 -29.98 9.08 -12.96
CA ASP A 5 -30.46 8.03 -12.04
C ASP A 5 -29.34 7.31 -11.28
N THR A 6 -28.08 7.73 -11.46
CA THR A 6 -26.94 7.10 -10.78
C THR A 6 -27.03 7.32 -9.28
N GLN A 7 -27.16 6.22 -8.52
CA GLN A 7 -27.06 6.26 -7.06
C GLN A 7 -25.58 6.29 -6.64
N ILE A 8 -25.19 7.33 -5.91
CA ILE A 8 -23.83 7.52 -5.39
C ILE A 8 -23.84 7.21 -3.90
N PHE A 9 -23.00 6.27 -3.50
CA PHE A 9 -22.81 5.87 -2.11
C PHE A 9 -21.38 6.15 -1.65
N MET A 10 -21.22 6.35 -0.35
CA MET A 10 -19.92 6.47 0.31
C MET A 10 -19.86 5.52 1.49
N LEU A 11 -18.71 4.88 1.70
CA LEU A 11 -18.46 4.09 2.89
C LEU A 11 -18.35 5.04 4.09
N ASP A 12 -19.30 4.97 5.02
CA ASP A 12 -19.33 5.82 6.21
C ASP A 12 -18.07 5.61 7.06
N GLY A 13 -17.33 6.69 7.32
CA GLY A 13 -16.03 6.66 7.99
C GLY A 13 -14.90 5.94 7.23
N GLY A 14 -15.14 5.53 5.98
CA GLY A 14 -14.16 4.89 5.12
C GLY A 14 -13.66 3.53 5.62
N ILE A 15 -12.50 3.12 5.12
CA ILE A 15 -11.89 1.81 5.40
C ILE A 15 -11.61 1.64 6.90
N HIS A 16 -11.17 2.71 7.58
CA HIS A 16 -10.87 2.62 9.00
C HIS A 16 -12.10 2.25 9.84
N ASN A 17 -13.25 2.89 9.59
CA ASN A 17 -14.49 2.57 10.28
C ASN A 17 -14.98 1.14 9.97
N TYR A 18 -14.81 0.68 8.72
CA TYR A 18 -15.10 -0.71 8.36
C TYR A 18 -14.26 -1.70 9.17
N LEU A 19 -12.97 -1.45 9.35
CA LEU A 19 -12.07 -2.32 10.11
C LEU A 19 -12.45 -2.36 11.60
N GLU A 20 -12.77 -1.21 12.21
CA GLU A 20 -13.26 -1.14 13.61
C GLU A 20 -14.60 -1.88 13.80
N TRP A 21 -15.53 -1.69 12.84
CA TRP A 21 -16.80 -2.42 12.81
C TRP A 21 -16.56 -3.93 12.73
N TRP A 22 -15.68 -4.37 11.83
CA TRP A 22 -15.34 -5.78 11.66
C TRP A 22 -14.77 -6.40 12.93
N SER A 23 -13.75 -5.78 13.54
CA SER A 23 -13.14 -6.28 14.78
C SER A 23 -14.15 -6.40 15.93
N SER A 24 -15.13 -5.50 15.99
CA SER A 24 -16.21 -5.57 16.99
C SER A 24 -17.21 -6.69 16.71
N HIS A 25 -17.49 -6.99 15.44
CA HIS A 25 -18.44 -8.03 15.02
C HIS A 25 -17.83 -9.43 15.01
N GLU A 26 -16.55 -9.57 14.67
CA GLU A 26 -15.78 -10.82 14.75
C GLU A 26 -15.79 -11.38 16.18
N ALA A 27 -15.63 -10.52 17.18
CA ALA A 27 -15.72 -10.91 18.59
C ALA A 27 -17.12 -11.42 18.99
N ALA A 28 -18.17 -11.00 18.26
CA ALA A 28 -19.57 -11.30 18.56
C ALA A 28 -20.14 -12.48 17.76
N ASN A 29 -19.62 -12.79 16.57
CA ASN A 29 -20.12 -13.86 15.69
C ASN A 29 -18.93 -14.64 15.10
N LYS A 30 -18.58 -15.76 15.74
CA LYS A 30 -17.47 -16.63 15.31
C LYS A 30 -17.80 -17.56 14.14
N ASP A 31 -19.06 -17.63 13.75
CA ASP A 31 -19.53 -18.54 12.71
C ASP A 31 -19.75 -17.76 11.39
N GLU A 32 -18.83 -18.01 10.45
CA GLU A 32 -19.03 -18.08 8.98
C GLU A 32 -18.68 -16.91 8.05
N GLN A 33 -18.24 -15.73 8.49
CA GLN A 33 -17.83 -14.68 7.54
C GLN A 33 -16.40 -14.17 7.77
N GLN A 34 -15.64 -14.05 6.67
CA GLN A 34 -14.33 -13.42 6.61
C GLN A 34 -14.46 -11.95 6.19
N PRO A 35 -13.52 -11.07 6.57
CA PRO A 35 -13.53 -9.69 6.13
C PRO A 35 -13.39 -9.61 4.62
N ILE A 36 -14.11 -8.67 4.00
CA ILE A 36 -13.96 -8.36 2.56
C ILE A 36 -12.61 -7.65 2.32
N TRP A 37 -12.14 -6.87 3.29
CA TRP A 37 -10.86 -6.18 3.23
C TRP A 37 -9.69 -7.16 3.27
N GLN A 38 -8.73 -7.00 2.36
CA GLN A 38 -7.51 -7.80 2.29
C GLN A 38 -6.26 -6.94 2.53
N GLY A 39 -5.29 -7.46 3.26
CA GLY A 39 -4.06 -6.74 3.61
C GLY A 39 -4.24 -5.65 4.67
N LYS A 40 -3.41 -4.61 4.57
CA LYS A 40 -3.32 -3.53 5.56
C LYS A 40 -3.76 -2.20 4.96
N ASN A 41 -4.52 -1.41 5.72
CA ASN A 41 -4.90 -0.06 5.36
C ASN A 41 -3.75 0.91 5.65
N TYR A 42 -3.22 1.60 4.62
CA TYR A 42 -2.16 2.58 4.79
C TYR A 42 -2.64 3.80 5.59
N VAL A 43 -1.84 4.26 6.56
CA VAL A 43 -2.11 5.47 7.34
C VAL A 43 -0.97 6.47 7.24
N PHE A 44 -1.33 7.75 7.21
CA PHE A 44 -0.41 8.87 6.97
C PHE A 44 0.34 9.31 8.24
N ASP A 45 0.88 8.36 8.99
CA ASP A 45 1.70 8.62 10.18
C ASP A 45 2.76 7.52 10.40
N ALA A 46 3.47 7.58 11.52
CA ALA A 46 4.57 6.67 11.83
C ALA A 46 4.17 5.19 11.93
N ARG A 47 2.88 4.89 12.14
CA ARG A 47 2.36 3.51 12.17
C ARG A 47 2.38 2.84 10.80
N GLN A 48 2.39 3.63 9.72
CA GLN A 48 2.33 3.24 8.30
C GLN A 48 1.08 2.48 7.87
N SER A 49 0.53 1.60 8.71
CA SER A 49 -0.68 0.85 8.38
C SER A 49 -1.47 0.40 9.60
N LEU A 50 -2.74 0.07 9.37
CA LEU A 50 -3.64 -0.61 10.30
C LEU A 50 -4.16 -1.88 9.63
N ALA A 51 -4.42 -2.92 10.40
CA ALA A 51 -4.96 -4.18 9.90
C ALA A 51 -5.84 -4.84 10.95
N VAL A 52 -6.81 -5.63 10.49
CA VAL A 52 -7.51 -6.61 11.34
C VAL A 52 -6.82 -7.97 11.19
N SER A 53 -7.08 -8.88 12.11
CA SER A 53 -6.60 -10.27 12.02
C SER A 53 -7.05 -10.92 10.70
N ASP A 54 -6.23 -11.84 10.19
CA ASP A 54 -6.60 -12.78 9.13
C ASP A 54 -6.96 -12.20 7.74
N THR A 55 -6.50 -10.99 7.40
CA THR A 55 -6.71 -10.40 6.06
C THR A 55 -5.66 -10.76 5.01
N GLY A 56 -4.68 -11.60 5.38
CA GLY A 56 -3.60 -12.03 4.50
C GLY A 56 -2.65 -10.90 4.07
N ILE A 57 -1.73 -11.23 3.14
CA ILE A 57 -0.77 -10.28 2.57
C ILE A 57 -1.21 -9.98 1.13
N ALA A 58 -1.57 -8.72 0.86
CA ALA A 58 -2.05 -8.26 -0.45
C ALA A 58 -0.92 -7.83 -1.41
N SER A 59 0.34 -7.91 -0.98
CA SER A 59 1.49 -7.39 -1.72
C SER A 59 2.68 -8.35 -1.70
N GLN A 60 3.70 -8.06 -2.49
CA GLN A 60 4.88 -8.90 -2.63
C GLN A 60 6.16 -8.08 -2.65
N CYS A 61 7.27 -8.72 -2.30
CA CYS A 61 8.59 -8.13 -2.42
C CYS A 61 8.87 -7.80 -3.89
N GLU A 62 9.27 -6.56 -4.20
CA GLU A 62 9.54 -6.09 -5.55
C GLU A 62 10.73 -6.81 -6.23
N ARG A 63 11.57 -7.51 -5.47
CA ARG A 63 12.75 -8.24 -5.98
C ARG A 63 12.51 -9.73 -6.16
N CYS A 64 12.08 -10.40 -5.09
CA CYS A 64 11.94 -11.85 -5.07
C CYS A 64 10.48 -12.33 -5.17
N HIS A 65 9.51 -11.41 -5.19
CA HIS A 65 8.08 -11.70 -5.35
C HIS A 65 7.45 -12.55 -4.23
N LYS A 66 8.17 -12.81 -3.12
CA LYS A 66 7.58 -13.47 -1.97
C LYS A 66 6.56 -12.53 -1.28
N PRO A 67 5.51 -13.06 -0.62
CA PRO A 67 4.56 -12.24 0.12
C PRO A 67 5.26 -11.28 1.09
N TRP A 68 4.97 -9.99 0.98
CA TRP A 68 5.56 -8.95 1.81
C TRP A 68 4.71 -7.69 1.84
N ASP A 69 4.47 -7.12 3.02
CA ASP A 69 3.59 -5.96 3.21
C ASP A 69 4.18 -4.84 4.09
N GLN A 70 5.48 -4.90 4.38
CA GLN A 70 6.16 -3.84 5.14
C GLN A 70 6.87 -2.88 4.20
N TYR A 71 6.40 -1.64 4.17
CA TYR A 71 7.06 -0.58 3.43
C TYR A 71 8.35 -0.14 4.10
N LYS A 72 9.40 0.03 3.30
CA LYS A 72 10.62 0.73 3.67
C LYS A 72 10.69 2.03 2.87
N LYS A 73 11.29 3.09 3.42
CA LYS A 73 11.58 4.29 2.64
C LYS A 73 12.82 4.04 1.78
N CYS A 74 12.81 4.52 0.54
CA CYS A 74 14.03 4.56 -0.25
C CYS A 74 15.10 5.36 0.51
N ALA A 75 16.29 4.78 0.66
CA ALA A 75 17.38 5.37 1.43
C ALA A 75 18.10 6.52 0.70
N SER A 76 17.81 6.75 -0.59
CA SER A 76 18.35 7.90 -1.31
C SER A 76 17.73 9.20 -0.76
N LYS A 77 18.58 10.18 -0.45
CA LYS A 77 18.19 11.45 0.20
C LYS A 77 17.11 12.23 -0.57
N ASN A 78 17.13 12.16 -1.90
CA ASN A 78 16.21 12.90 -2.77
C ASN A 78 15.05 12.02 -3.29
N CYS A 79 14.89 10.82 -2.75
CA CYS A 79 13.80 9.90 -3.11
C CYS A 79 12.89 9.69 -1.90
N HIS A 80 11.58 9.75 -2.12
CA HIS A 80 10.58 9.55 -1.06
C HIS A 80 9.65 8.36 -1.34
N LEU A 81 10.02 7.51 -2.31
CA LEU A 81 9.28 6.30 -2.61
C LEU A 81 9.30 5.35 -1.41
N LEU A 82 8.13 4.75 -1.16
CA LEU A 82 8.01 3.57 -0.33
C LEU A 82 8.28 2.34 -1.21
N VAL A 83 9.07 1.40 -0.71
CA VAL A 83 9.48 0.20 -1.42
C VAL A 83 9.15 -1.04 -0.61
N LEU A 84 8.71 -2.09 -1.27
CA LEU A 84 8.44 -3.39 -0.66
C LEU A 84 9.63 -4.31 -0.87
N HIS A 85 10.60 -4.25 0.04
CA HIS A 85 11.73 -5.18 0.07
C HIS A 85 11.70 -5.99 1.36
N CYS A 86 11.52 -7.30 1.22
CA CYS A 86 11.66 -8.23 2.33
C CYS A 86 13.05 -8.21 2.93
N ASP A 87 13.17 -8.70 4.16
CA ASP A 87 14.43 -8.63 4.92
C ASP A 87 15.58 -9.41 4.26
N GLU A 88 15.28 -10.51 3.57
CA GLU A 88 16.30 -11.23 2.78
C GLU A 88 16.83 -10.41 1.59
N CYS A 89 16.00 -9.54 1.00
CA CYS A 89 16.39 -8.66 -0.10
C CYS A 89 16.98 -7.32 0.37
N SER A 90 16.93 -7.03 1.67
CA SER A 90 17.35 -5.77 2.29
C SER A 90 17.75 -6.03 3.75
N PRO A 91 18.86 -6.77 3.97
CA PRO A 91 19.24 -7.26 5.29
C PRO A 91 19.65 -6.14 6.27
N ASP A 92 20.25 -5.07 5.76
CA ASP A 92 20.65 -3.91 6.58
C ASP A 92 19.49 -2.93 6.86
N ALA A 93 18.24 -3.36 6.58
CA ALA A 93 17.05 -2.51 6.56
C ALA A 93 17.14 -1.29 5.60
N ILE A 94 18.19 -1.23 4.77
CA ILE A 94 18.41 -0.21 3.75
C ILE A 94 17.84 -0.71 2.43
N ALA A 95 16.91 0.05 1.86
CA ALA A 95 16.25 -0.29 0.61
C ALA A 95 16.35 0.87 -0.39
N TYR A 96 16.56 0.54 -1.66
CA TYR A 96 16.59 1.50 -2.76
C TYR A 96 15.63 1.06 -3.86
N CYS A 97 14.80 1.98 -4.35
CA CYS A 97 13.84 1.69 -5.43
C CYS A 97 14.52 1.32 -6.76
N CYS A 98 15.78 1.71 -6.96
CA CYS A 98 16.59 1.37 -8.14
C CYS A 98 18.09 1.53 -7.87
N SER A 99 18.92 1.04 -8.80
CA SER A 99 20.38 1.17 -8.75
C SER A 99 20.86 2.62 -8.70
N LYS A 100 20.24 3.53 -9.46
CA LYS A 100 20.59 4.95 -9.43
C LYS A 100 20.40 5.59 -8.05
N CYS A 101 19.36 5.18 -7.33
CA CYS A 101 19.16 5.63 -5.95
C CYS A 101 20.24 5.06 -5.01
N GLN A 102 20.70 3.84 -5.25
CA GLN A 102 21.78 3.21 -4.49
C GLN A 102 23.15 3.86 -4.77
N GLU A 103 23.40 4.27 -6.01
CA GLU A 103 24.61 4.99 -6.45
C GLU A 103 24.62 6.47 -6.02
N GLY A 104 23.55 6.94 -5.37
CA GLY A 104 23.51 8.28 -4.78
C GLY A 104 23.17 9.39 -5.76
N GLN A 105 22.19 9.19 -6.66
CA GLN A 105 21.70 10.24 -7.55
C GLN A 105 21.47 11.58 -6.80
N LEU A 106 22.30 12.58 -7.13
CA LEU A 106 22.39 13.84 -6.37
C LEU A 106 21.37 14.90 -6.80
N THR A 107 20.79 14.78 -8.00
CA THR A 107 19.88 15.77 -8.58
C THR A 107 18.73 15.12 -9.33
N GLY A 108 17.58 15.80 -9.36
CA GLY A 108 16.39 15.36 -10.09
C GLY A 108 15.64 14.18 -9.45
N LEU A 109 14.56 13.77 -10.11
CA LEU A 109 13.81 12.57 -9.78
C LEU A 109 14.55 11.34 -10.30
N CYS A 110 14.46 10.22 -9.60
CA CYS A 110 14.91 8.95 -10.19
C CYS A 110 13.85 8.44 -11.17
N LEU A 111 14.26 7.58 -12.11
CA LEU A 111 13.36 7.01 -13.14
C LEU A 111 12.12 6.33 -12.52
N CYS A 112 12.25 5.72 -11.33
CA CYS A 112 11.11 5.09 -10.65
C CYS A 112 10.06 6.11 -10.21
N GLU A 113 10.50 7.27 -9.68
CA GLU A 113 9.60 8.33 -9.25
C GLU A 113 9.00 9.08 -10.46
N GLU A 114 9.78 9.25 -11.53
CA GLU A 114 9.27 9.76 -12.81
C GLU A 114 8.19 8.85 -13.36
N GLN A 115 8.44 7.53 -13.40
CA GLN A 115 7.47 6.56 -13.88
C GLN A 115 6.23 6.54 -12.99
N ARG A 116 6.38 6.54 -11.66
CA ARG A 116 5.24 6.58 -10.73
C ARG A 116 4.33 7.77 -11.02
N ARG A 117 4.90 8.97 -11.21
CA ARG A 117 4.11 10.17 -11.55
C ARG A 117 3.40 10.04 -12.88
N ILE A 118 4.04 9.43 -13.88
CA ILE A 118 3.39 9.17 -15.17
C ILE A 118 2.21 8.22 -14.98
N GLU A 119 2.38 7.12 -14.23
CA GLU A 119 1.32 6.15 -13.94
C GLU A 119 0.16 6.75 -13.15
N GLU A 120 0.43 7.53 -12.08
CA GLU A 120 -0.59 8.18 -11.25
C GLU A 120 -1.46 9.18 -12.04
N HIS A 121 -0.94 9.72 -13.13
CA HIS A 121 -1.65 10.64 -14.02
C HIS A 121 -2.38 9.94 -15.17
N LYS A 122 -2.24 8.62 -15.34
CA LYS A 122 -3.02 7.89 -16.35
C LYS A 122 -4.48 7.88 -15.94
N LEU A 123 -5.35 8.18 -16.90
CA LEU A 123 -6.79 8.06 -16.70
C LEU A 123 -7.12 6.59 -16.44
N ILE A 124 -7.82 6.33 -15.33
CA ILE A 124 -8.37 5.01 -15.04
C ILE A 124 -9.47 4.76 -16.07
N THR A 125 -9.18 3.89 -17.03
CA THR A 125 -10.19 3.40 -17.99
C THR A 125 -10.90 2.23 -17.35
N VAL A 126 -12.16 2.44 -16.93
CA VAL A 126 -13.03 1.36 -16.48
C VAL A 126 -13.59 0.69 -17.74
N THR A 127 -13.15 -0.54 -18.02
CA THR A 127 -13.74 -1.43 -19.03
C THR A 127 -14.85 -2.27 -18.44
#